data_AF-A0A1H0EV86-F1
#
_entry.id   AF-A0A1H0EV86-F1
#
_cell.length_a   1.000
_cell.length_b   1.000
_cell.length_c   1.000
_cell.angle_alpha   90.00
_cell.angle_beta   90.00
_cell.angle_gamma   90.00
#
_symmetry.space_group_name_H-M   'P 1'
#
loop_
_entity.id
_entity.type
_entity.pdbx_description
1 polymer ?
#
loop_
_entity_poly.entity_id
_entity_poly.type
_entity_poly.pdbx_seq_one_letter_code
_entity_poly.pdbx_strand_id
1 'polypeptide(L)' 'MSRLLINEGPVKIIPSLATKIGLNEAVVLQQIHYWLGISKLKRSTRNLANLILRTFD' A
#
# COMPACT_ATOMS: atom_id res chain seq x y z
N MET A 1 -0.15 -28.60 4.35
CA MET A 1 -0.32 -27.65 5.47
C MET A 1 1.02 -26.97 5.76
N SER A 2 1.35 -25.90 5.05
CA SER A 2 2.61 -25.17 5.25
C SER A 2 2.50 -24.29 6.50
N ARG A 3 3.25 -24.63 7.54
CA ARG A 3 3.40 -23.83 8.76
C ARG A 3 4.09 -22.51 8.40
N LEU A 4 3.32 -21.44 8.33
CA LEU A 4 3.90 -20.10 8.32
C LEU A 4 4.51 -19.87 9.71
N LEU A 5 5.80 -19.53 9.75
CA LEU A 5 6.51 -19.16 11.00
C LEU A 5 5.96 -17.86 11.60
N ILE A 6 5.19 -17.10 10.82
CA ILE A 6 4.69 -15.78 11.15
C ILE A 6 3.27 -15.69 10.61
N ASN A 7 2.31 -15.39 11.49
CA ASN A 7 0.88 -15.32 11.15
C ASN A 7 0.48 -13.91 10.71
N GLU A 8 1.34 -13.25 9.95
CA GLU A 8 1.13 -11.91 9.42
C GLU A 8 1.43 -11.88 7.92
N GLY A 9 0.74 -11.00 7.21
CA GLY A 9 0.88 -10.89 5.76
C GLY A 9 2.31 -10.54 5.36
N PRO A 10 2.91 -11.20 4.35
CA PRO A 10 4.30 -10.97 4.00
C PRO A 10 4.50 -9.55 3.47
N VAL A 11 5.45 -8.82 4.04
CA VAL A 11 5.90 -7.53 3.50
C VAL A 11 6.67 -7.80 2.21
N LYS A 12 6.14 -7.34 1.08
CA LYS A 12 6.84 -7.42 -0.22
C LYS A 12 7.94 -6.38 -0.27
N ILE A 13 9.19 -6.83 -0.24
CA ILE A 13 10.39 -6.01 -0.43
C ILE A 13 11.02 -6.43 -1.76
N ILE A 14 11.52 -5.46 -2.54
CA ILE A 14 12.24 -5.73 -3.77
C ILE A 14 13.71 -6.01 -3.40
N PRO A 15 14.23 -7.25 -3.55
CA PRO A 15 15.58 -7.58 -3.09
C PRO A 15 16.66 -6.76 -3.80
N SER A 16 16.48 -6.53 -5.11
CA SER A 16 17.41 -5.72 -5.91
C SER A 16 17.47 -4.25 -5.48
N LEU A 17 16.43 -3.74 -4.82
CA LEU A 17 16.41 -2.41 -4.22
C LEU A 17 17.16 -2.44 -2.88
N ALA A 18 16.86 -3.42 -2.02
CA ALA A 18 17.55 -3.60 -0.74
C ALA A 18 19.07 -3.78 -0.92
N THR A 19 19.51 -4.45 -1.98
CA THR A 19 20.95 -4.58 -2.32
C THR A 19 21.60 -3.24 -2.68
N LYS A 20 20.84 -2.28 -3.24
CA LYS A 20 21.37 -0.99 -3.72
C LYS A 20 21.39 0.09 -2.65
N ILE A 21 20.39 0.12 -1.77
CA ILE A 21 20.19 1.21 -0.80
C ILE A 21 20.22 0.76 0.66
N GLY A 22 20.24 -0.55 0.92
CA GLY A 22 20.08 -1.12 2.26
C GLY A 22 18.66 -1.61 2.55
N LEU A 23 18.54 -2.58 3.46
CA LEU A 23 17.26 -3.22 3.78
C LEU A 23 16.32 -2.24 4.50
N ASN A 24 16.83 -1.49 5.47
CA ASN A 24 16.03 -0.57 6.28
C ASN A 24 15.46 0.56 5.39
N GLU A 25 16.30 1.10 4.52
CA GLU A 25 15.97 2.15 3.57
C GLU A 25 14.94 1.66 2.56
N ALA A 26 15.10 0.43 2.05
CA ALA A 26 14.13 -0.18 1.15
C ALA A 26 12.76 -0.41 1.82
N VAL A 27 12.74 -0.81 3.10
CA VAL A 27 11.50 -0.97 3.88
C VAL A 27 10.79 0.38 4.07
N VAL A 28 11.52 1.43 4.49
CA VAL A 28 10.95 2.76 4.67
C VAL A 28 10.41 3.32 3.36
N LEU A 29 11.16 3.19 2.26
CA LEU A 29 10.73 3.64 0.93
C LEU A 29 9.48 2.89 0.45
N GLN A 30 9.41 1.58 0.67
CA GLN A 30 8.25 0.76 0.35
C GLN A 30 7.01 1.20 1.13
N GLN A 31 7.17 1.60 2.40
CA GLN A 31 6.09 2.09 3.24
C GLN A 31 5.55 3.45 2.77
N ILE A 32 6.44 4.37 2.38
CA ILE A 32 6.06 5.66 1.78
C ILE A 32 5.30 5.43 0.47
N HIS A 33 5.78 4.54 -0.39
CA HIS A 33 5.10 4.18 -1.65
C HIS A 33 3.67 3.65 -1.41
N TYR A 34 3.51 2.77 -0.42
CA TYR A 34 2.19 2.25 -0.04
C TYR A 34 1.22 3.37 0.39
N TRP A 35 1.66 4.29 1.24
CA TRP A 35 0.84 5.43 1.67
C TRP A 35 0.42 6.33 0.51
N LEU A 36 1.33 6.60 -0.42
CA LEU A 36 1.02 7.36 -1.63
C LEU A 36 -0.01 6.64 -2.51
N GLY A 37 0.06 5.31 -2.60
CA GLY A 37 -0.93 4.48 -3.30
C GLY A 37 -2.32 4.55 -2.67
N ILE A 38 -2.42 4.44 -1.34
CA ILE A 38 -3.70 4.57 -0.61
C ILE A 38 -4.34 5.94 -0.84
N SER A 39 -3.54 7.01 -0.89
CA SER A 39 -4.06 8.36 -1.09
C SER A 39 -4.86 8.50 -2.40
N LYS A 40 -4.48 7.76 -3.44
CA LYS A 40 -5.19 7.70 -4.73
C LYS A 40 -6.52 6.95 -4.60
N LEU A 41 -6.53 5.82 -3.88
CA LEU A 41 -7.75 5.03 -3.65
C LEU A 41 -8.81 5.86 -2.88
N LYS A 42 -8.39 6.60 -1.84
CA LYS A 42 -9.29 7.46 -1.03
C LYS A 42 -9.88 8.64 -1.82
N ARG A 43 -9.24 9.06 -2.92
CA ARG A 43 -9.78 10.10 -3.81
C ARG A 43 -10.86 9.53 -4.73
N SER A 44 -10.66 8.31 -5.23
CA SER A 44 -11.66 7.63 -6.07
C SER A 44 -12.96 7.35 -5.30
N THR A 45 -12.88 6.86 -4.06
CA THR A 45 -14.08 6.62 -3.22
C THR A 45 -14.82 7.90 -2.86
N ARG A 46 -14.11 9.01 -2.63
CA ARG A 46 -14.76 10.33 -2.43
C ARG A 46 -15.49 10.80 -3.68
N ASN A 47 -14.94 10.56 -4.86
CA ASN A 47 -15.61 10.93 -6.11
C ASN A 47 -16.88 10.10 -6.32
N LEU A 48 -16.88 8.82 -5.97
CA LEU A 48 -18.08 7.97 -6.00
C LEU A 48 -19.12 8.41 -4.97
N ALA A 49 -18.70 8.72 -3.74
CA ALA A 49 -19.61 9.23 -2.71
C ALA A 49 -20.23 10.58 -3.12
N ASN A 50 -19.44 11.49 -3.69
CA ASN A 50 -19.93 12.78 -4.19
C ASN A 50 -20.85 12.62 -5.42
N LEU A 51 -20.62 11.61 -6.27
CA LEU A 51 -21.49 11.30 -7.40
C LEU A 51 -22.84 10.78 -6.92
N ILE A 52 -22.84 9.87 -5.93
CA ILE A 52 -24.05 9.33 -5.32
C ILE A 52 -24.84 10.45 -4.62
N LEU A 53 -24.19 11.30 -3.82
CA LEU A 53 -24.87 12.42 -3.16
C LEU A 53 -25.46 13.43 -4.15
N ARG A 54 -24.84 13.63 -5.32
CA ARG A 54 -25.38 14.50 -6.39
C ARG A 54 -26.56 13.90 -7.16
N THR A 55 -26.78 12.59 -7.11
CA THR A 55 -27.91 11.94 -7.81
C THR A 55 -29.19 11.86 -6.97
N PHE A 56 -29.10 12.20 -5.68
CA PHE A 56 -30.23 12.20 -4.74
C PHE A 56 -30.74 13.62 -4.39
N ASP A 57 -30.08 14.67 -4.90
CA ASP A 57 -30.64 16.03 -5.06
C ASP A 57 -31.24 16.18 -6.47
#